data_AF-A0A5K0VS92-F1
#
_entry.id   AF-A0A5K0VS92-F1
#
_cell.length_a   1.000
_cell.length_b   1.000
_cell.length_c   1.000
_cell.angle_alpha   90.00
_cell.angle_beta   90.00
_cell.angle_gamma   90.00
#
_symmetry.space_group_name_H-M   'P 1'
#
loop_
_entity.id
_entity.type
_entity.pdbx_description
1 polymer ?
#
loop_
_entity_poly.entity_id
_entity_poly.type
_entity_poly.pdbx_seq_one_letter_code
_entity_poly.pdbx_strand_id
1 'polypeptide(L)' 'LAFKDAIYLVDAIEGGELLIQACKPALESSYVKKVVHDCKRDSE' A
#
# COMPACT_ATOMS: atom_id res chain seq x y z
N LEU A 1 0.64 -1.09 6.20
CA LEU A 1 0.86 -2.35 5.47
C LEU A 1 1.01 -3.50 6.47
N ALA A 2 0.21 -4.55 6.37
CA ALA A 2 0.29 -5.70 7.28
C ALA A 2 0.81 -6.93 6.51
N PHE A 3 1.88 -7.53 7.03
CA PHE A 3 2.43 -8.81 6.59
C PHE A 3 2.29 -9.83 7.71
N LYS A 4 2.55 -11.10 7.40
CA LYS A 4 2.35 -12.21 8.34
C LYS A 4 3.08 -11.99 9.69
N ASP A 5 4.28 -11.41 9.63
CA ASP A 5 5.17 -11.31 10.78
C ASP A 5 5.30 -9.87 11.34
N ALA A 6 4.73 -8.87 10.65
CA ALA A 6 4.89 -7.46 11.03
C ALA A 6 3.79 -6.55 10.47
N ILE A 7 3.51 -5.47 11.20
CA ILE A 7 2.63 -4.38 10.76
C ILE A 7 3.46 -3.11 10.67
N TYR A 8 3.40 -2.46 9.52
CA TYR A 8 4.09 -1.20 9.22
C TYR A 8 3.07 -0.08 9.13
N LEU A 9 3.23 0.95 9.97
CA LEU A 9 2.57 2.24 9.81
C LEU A 9 3.41 3.09 8.86
N VAL A 10 2.75 3.72 7.90
CA VAL A 10 3.42 4.44 6.82
C VAL A 10 2.81 5.83 6.72
N ASP A 11 3.65 6.85 6.86
CA ASP A 11 3.22 8.25 6.71
C ASP A 11 3.40 8.69 5.26
N ALA A 12 2.28 8.82 4.54
CA ALA A 12 2.26 9.24 3.15
C ALA A 12 2.52 10.74 2.96
N ILE A 13 2.38 11.55 4.02
CA ILE A 13 2.61 13.00 3.98
C ILE A 13 4.10 13.27 4.15
N GLU A 14 4.73 12.68 5.17
CA GLU A 14 6.16 12.85 5.42
C GLU A 14 7.00 12.14 4.34
N GLY A 15 6.60 10.94 3.93
CA GLY A 15 7.28 10.17 2.89
C GLY A 15 7.04 10.69 1.46
N GLY A 16 5.97 11.46 1.26
CA GLY A 16 5.61 12.08 -0.01
C GLY A 16 5.60 11.13 -1.21
N GLU A 17 5.86 11.68 -2.39
CA GLU A 17 5.76 10.95 -3.65
C GLU A 17 6.76 9.79 -3.77
N LEU A 18 7.97 9.95 -3.22
CA LEU A 18 9.00 8.89 -3.25
C LEU A 18 8.52 7.61 -2.58
N LEU A 19 7.85 7.74 -1.43
CA LEU A 19 7.33 6.60 -0.69
C LEU A 19 6.16 5.93 -1.43
N ILE A 20 5.28 6.71 -2.05
CA ILE A 20 4.17 6.21 -2.87
C ILE A 20 4.70 5.45 -4.10
N GLN A 21 5.67 6.02 -4.83
CA GLN A 21 6.28 5.38 -6.00
C GLN A 21 7.02 4.09 -5.64
N ALA A 22 7.66 4.02 -4.48
CA ALA A 22 8.29 2.79 -4.00
C ALA A 22 7.27 1.68 -3.69
N CYS A 23 6.09 2.05 -3.17
CA CYS A 23 5.03 1.10 -2.84
C CYS A 23 4.18 0.68 -4.06
N LYS A 24 4.10 1.53 -5.08
CA LYS A 24 3.25 1.37 -6.27
C LYS A 24 3.41 0.02 -6.99
N PRO A 25 4.63 -0.49 -7.26
CA PRO A 25 4.79 -1.79 -7.94
C PRO A 25 4.16 -2.94 -7.15
N ALA A 26 4.27 -2.93 -5.82
CA ALA A 26 3.68 -3.96 -4.98
C ALA A 26 2.15 -3.83 -4.90
N LEU A 27 1.65 -2.59 -4.89
CA LEU A 27 0.21 -2.30 -4.87
C LEU A 27 -0.48 -2.63 -6.20
N GLU A 28 0.19 -2.48 -7.34
CA GLU A 28 -0.36 -2.75 -8.67
C GLU A 28 -0.05 -4.17 -9.19
N SER A 29 0.86 -4.90 -8.54
CA SER A 29 1.23 -6.25 -8.94
C SER A 29 0.06 -7.23 -8.85
N SER A 30 -0.18 -7.97 -9.93
CA SER A 30 -1.12 -9.11 -9.97
C SER A 30 -0.61 -10.34 -9.20
N TYR A 31 0.69 -10.40 -8.89
CA TYR A 31 1.32 -11.50 -8.17
C TYR A 31 1.25 -11.34 -6.65
N VAL A 32 0.88 -10.14 -6.15
CA VAL A 32 0.72 -9.86 -4.73
C VAL A 32 -0.76 -9.81 -4.39
N LYS A 33 -1.25 -10.77 -3.61
CA LYS A 33 -2.64 -10.77 -3.16
C LYS A 33 -2.83 -9.75 -2.03
N LYS A 34 -3.29 -8.56 -2.40
CA LYS A 34 -3.71 -7.51 -1.46
C LYS A 34 -5.12 -7.79 -0.94
N VAL A 35 -5.28 -7.66 0.38
CA VAL A 35 -6.59 -7.70 1.04
C VAL A 35 -6.82 -6.31 1.61
N VAL A 36 -7.87 -5.66 1.11
CA VAL A 36 -8.27 -4.31 1.53
C VAL A 36 -9.76 -4.37 1.82
N HIS A 37 -10.17 -3.88 2.98
CA HIS A 37 -11.56 -3.81 3.37
C HIS A 37 -12.11 -2.43 2.96
N ASP A 38 -13.26 -2.39 2.30
CA ASP A 38 -13.94 -1.14 1.87
C ASP A 38 -13.21 -0.31 0.78
N CYS A 39 -12.74 -0.96 -0.30
CA CYS A 39 -12.04 -0.33 -1.45
C CYS A 39 -12.78 0.78 -2.24
N LYS A 40 -14.01 1.14 -1.88
CA LYS A 40 -14.81 2.11 -2.66
C LYS A 40 -14.19 3.51 -2.77
N ARG A 41 -13.19 3.84 -1.94
CA ARG A 41 -12.52 5.16 -1.92
C ARG A 41 -11.07 5.16 -2.43
N ASP A 42 -10.43 4.00 -2.54
CA ASP A 42 -9.02 3.85 -2.97
C ASP A 42 -8.87 3.47 -4.47
N SER A 43 -9.98 3.52 -5.22
CA SER A 43 -10.04 3.12 -6.65
C SER A 43 -10.32 4.27 -7.61
N GLU A 44 -10.31 5.52 -7.13
CA GLU A 44 -10.34 6.74 -7.95
C GLU A 44 -8.94 7.33 -8.13
#